data_AF-A0A0R1N1V9-F1
#
_entry.id   AF-A0A0R1N1V9-F1
#
_cell.length_a   1.000
_cell.length_b   1.000
_cell.length_c   1.000
_cell.angle_alpha   90.00
_cell.angle_beta   90.00
_cell.angle_gamma   90.00
#
_symmetry.space_group_name_H-M   'P 1'
#
loop_
_entity.id
_entity.type
_entity.pdbx_description
1 polymer ?
#
loop_
_entity_poly.entity_id
_entity_poly.type
_entity_poly.pdbx_seq_one_letter_code
_entity_poly.pdbx_strand_id
1 'polypeptide(L)'
;MSDEEPAVELHNPTLESITCPQCGSTNFEIIGQSGGLRRLTTGMFFGNAGNIIRGVQAIQVRPLKAKCADCKHKFIVQPVEAPPEELLDAPATLVITRKKSIIGMAVNMSLMLNGAFVATLKNGDTVTGQTRNKHNYIQLFDQSGVGSARFDRIEMTPDQKIEMVLKMKGRY
;
A
#
# COMPACT_ATOMS: atom_id res chain seq x y z
N MET A 1 1.04 4.90 27.81
CA MET A 1 1.80 5.75 26.86
C MET A 1 2.00 4.88 25.63
N SER A 2 1.37 5.20 24.51
CA SER A 2 1.54 4.42 23.28
C SER A 2 2.83 4.88 22.62
N ASP A 3 3.86 4.04 22.69
CA ASP A 3 5.09 4.16 21.91
C ASP A 3 4.76 3.98 20.43
N GLU A 4 4.11 4.98 19.82
CA GLU A 4 4.02 5.07 18.37
C GLU A 4 5.43 5.44 17.88
N GLU A 5 6.13 4.45 17.29
CA GLU A 5 7.38 4.70 16.58
C GLU A 5 7.21 5.85 15.58
N PRO A 6 8.21 6.74 15.44
CA PRO A 6 8.09 7.95 14.65
C PRO A 6 7.88 7.62 13.16
N ALA A 7 7.10 8.46 12.48
CA ALA A 7 7.04 8.42 11.03
C ALA A 7 8.41 8.75 10.44
N VAL A 8 8.79 8.04 9.37
CA VAL A 8 10.02 8.25 8.62
C VAL A 8 9.68 8.83 7.26
N GLU A 9 10.47 9.79 6.81
CA GLU A 9 10.32 10.41 5.50
C GLU A 9 11.06 9.62 4.42
N LEU A 10 10.35 9.13 3.40
CA LEU A 10 10.87 8.27 2.33
C LEU A 10 10.44 8.79 0.96
N HIS A 11 11.31 8.73 -0.05
CA HIS A 11 11.00 9.13 -1.42
C HIS A 11 10.48 7.96 -2.24
N ASN A 12 11.11 6.80 -2.10
CA ASN A 12 10.76 5.57 -2.80
C ASN A 12 10.59 4.45 -1.77
N PRO A 13 9.52 4.48 -0.96
CA PRO A 13 9.31 3.45 0.06
C PRO A 13 9.22 2.07 -0.61
N THR A 14 9.81 1.05 0.01
CA THR A 14 9.73 -0.36 -0.43
C THR A 14 9.51 -1.31 0.74
N LEU A 15 8.98 -2.50 0.41
CA LEU A 15 8.83 -3.65 1.31
C LEU A 15 9.67 -4.86 0.85
N GLU A 16 10.41 -4.75 -0.26
CA GLU A 16 11.07 -5.89 -0.93
C GLU A 16 12.12 -6.59 -0.06
N SER A 17 12.84 -5.83 0.78
CA SER A 17 13.90 -6.36 1.66
C SER A 17 13.38 -6.96 2.97
N ILE A 18 12.07 -6.98 3.19
CA ILE A 18 11.49 -7.38 4.47
C ILE A 18 11.33 -8.90 4.52
N THR A 19 11.83 -9.49 5.60
CA THR A 19 11.69 -10.92 5.90
C THR A 19 11.02 -11.14 7.24
N CYS A 20 10.30 -12.25 7.38
CA CYS A 20 9.70 -12.63 8.64
C CYS A 20 10.81 -12.99 9.65
N PRO A 21 10.87 -12.33 10.82
CA PRO A 21 11.94 -12.55 11.79
C PRO A 21 11.93 -13.95 12.41
N GLN A 22 10.80 -14.67 12.34
CA GLN A 22 10.68 -16.02 12.89
C GLN A 22 11.14 -17.11 11.91
N CYS A 23 10.96 -16.94 10.61
CA CYS A 23 11.17 -18.01 9.63
C CYS A 23 11.92 -17.61 8.36
N GLY A 24 12.33 -16.35 8.21
CA GLY A 24 13.05 -15.84 7.05
C GLY A 24 12.22 -15.66 5.78
N SER A 25 10.94 -16.05 5.78
CA SER A 25 10.08 -15.92 4.60
C SER A 25 9.81 -14.46 4.22
N THR A 26 9.81 -14.17 2.92
CA THR A 26 9.37 -12.89 2.32
C THR A 26 7.87 -12.87 2.04
N ASN A 27 7.16 -13.97 2.31
CA ASN A 27 5.74 -14.10 2.08
C ASN A 27 4.96 -13.59 3.30
N PHE A 28 4.56 -12.32 3.28
CA PHE A 28 3.76 -11.71 4.33
C PHE A 28 2.71 -10.76 3.74
N GLU A 29 1.69 -10.47 4.54
CA GLU A 29 0.66 -9.49 4.23
C GLU A 29 0.65 -8.39 5.30
N ILE A 30 0.41 -7.14 4.90
CA ILE A 30 0.13 -6.07 5.86
C ILE A 30 -1.27 -6.30 6.43
N ILE A 31 -1.35 -6.33 7.76
CA ILE A 31 -2.60 -6.47 8.48
C ILE A 31 -2.99 -5.13 9.11
N GLY A 32 -4.29 -4.91 9.17
CA GLY A 32 -4.86 -3.70 9.71
C GLY A 32 -4.60 -3.52 11.20
N GLN A 33 -4.47 -2.28 11.66
CA GLN A 33 -4.56 -1.92 13.07
C GLN A 33 -5.98 -1.41 13.35
N SER A 34 -6.70 -2.03 14.29
CA SER A 34 -8.00 -1.54 14.75
C SER A 34 -7.93 -0.05 15.13
N GLY A 35 -8.65 0.81 14.40
CA GLY A 35 -8.64 2.27 14.58
C GLY A 35 -7.44 3.03 13.99
N GLY A 36 -6.37 2.34 13.59
CA GLY A 36 -5.12 2.94 13.10
C GLY A 36 -5.18 3.44 11.67
N LEU A 37 -5.90 2.75 10.77
CA LEU A 37 -6.06 3.23 9.40
C LEU A 37 -6.88 4.52 9.34
N ARG A 38 -7.88 4.66 10.22
CA ARG A 38 -8.65 5.90 10.39
C ARG A 38 -7.75 7.07 10.83
N ARG A 39 -6.74 6.82 11.68
CA ARG A 39 -5.75 7.84 12.07
C ARG A 39 -4.78 8.20 10.93
N LEU A 40 -4.34 7.21 10.15
CA LEU A 40 -3.58 7.46 8.91
C LEU A 40 -4.38 8.30 7.91
N THR A 41 -5.69 8.10 7.82
CA THR A 41 -6.58 8.92 6.95
C THR A 41 -6.95 10.29 7.52
N THR A 42 -6.82 10.52 8.83
CA THR A 42 -7.26 11.78 9.48
C THR A 42 -6.16 12.86 9.48
N GLY A 43 -4.89 12.48 9.29
CA GLY A 43 -3.75 13.40 9.27
C GLY A 43 -3.19 13.77 7.89
N MET A 44 -3.53 13.03 6.83
CA MET A 44 -3.06 13.28 5.46
C MET A 44 -4.21 13.74 4.56
N PHE A 45 -4.61 15.01 4.72
CA PHE A 45 -5.27 15.74 3.64
C PHE A 45 -4.20 16.16 2.62
N PHE A 46 -3.86 15.28 1.69
CA PHE A 46 -3.31 15.74 0.42
C PHE A 46 -4.47 15.95 -0.55
N GLY A 47 -4.65 17.22 -0.91
CA GLY A 47 -5.67 17.68 -1.85
C GLY A 47 -5.57 16.94 -3.19
N ASN A 48 -6.74 16.66 -3.76
CA ASN A 48 -6.98 15.99 -5.03
C ASN A 48 -6.36 14.58 -5.17
N ALA A 49 -7.22 13.65 -5.61
CA ALA A 49 -7.00 12.22 -5.70
C ALA A 49 -5.95 11.74 -6.73
N GLY A 50 -4.88 12.52 -6.98
CA GLY A 50 -3.88 12.25 -8.03
C GLY A 50 -2.43 12.61 -7.68
N ASN A 51 -2.08 12.89 -6.41
CA ASN A 51 -0.77 13.47 -6.09
C ASN A 51 0.25 12.57 -5.37
N ILE A 52 -0.11 11.39 -4.86
CA ILE A 52 0.87 10.53 -4.16
C ILE A 52 1.75 9.73 -5.13
N ILE A 53 1.43 9.78 -6.42
CA ILE A 53 2.12 9.03 -7.46
C ILE A 53 2.83 10.01 -8.41
N ARG A 54 3.60 10.92 -7.81
CA ARG A 54 4.66 11.69 -8.47
C ARG A 54 5.92 11.37 -7.68
N GLY A 55 6.74 10.44 -8.18
CA GLY A 55 7.88 9.83 -7.50
C GLY A 55 9.06 10.76 -7.16
N VAL A 56 8.77 11.88 -6.51
CA VAL A 56 9.73 12.92 -6.10
C VAL A 56 9.34 13.59 -4.79
N GLN A 57 8.12 13.39 -4.26
CA GLN A 57 7.75 13.94 -2.96
C GLN A 57 8.04 12.93 -1.87
N ALA A 58 8.75 13.38 -0.85
CA ALA A 58 9.00 12.58 0.33
C ALA A 58 7.68 12.35 1.09
N ILE A 59 7.41 11.10 1.43
CA ILE A 59 6.17 10.65 2.07
C ILE A 59 6.52 10.18 3.48
N GLN A 60 5.70 10.61 4.44
CA GLN A 60 5.79 10.14 5.82
C GLN A 60 5.19 8.74 5.92
N VAL A 61 6.02 7.76 6.26
CA VAL A 61 5.64 6.36 6.37
C VAL A 61 5.85 5.90 7.81
N ARG A 62 4.84 5.22 8.36
CA ARG A 62 4.85 4.68 9.71
C ARG A 62 5.06 3.17 9.68
N PRO A 63 5.57 2.57 10.76
CA PRO A 63 5.64 1.14 10.87
C PRO A 63 4.24 0.51 10.83
N LEU A 64 4.14 -0.61 10.14
CA LEU A 64 2.91 -1.33 9.88
C LEU A 64 2.95 -2.68 10.59
N LYS A 65 1.78 -3.26 10.86
CA LYS A 65 1.71 -4.66 11.30
C LYS A 65 1.67 -5.56 10.08
N ALA A 66 2.45 -6.62 10.10
CA ALA A 66 2.41 -7.67 9.10
C ALA A 66 2.10 -9.02 9.75
N LYS A 67 1.64 -9.95 8.92
CA LYS A 67 1.49 -11.35 9.27
C LYS A 67 2.18 -12.20 8.21
N CYS A 68 3.11 -13.04 8.64
CA CYS A 68 3.74 -14.01 7.75
C CYS A 68 2.69 -15.02 7.26
N ALA A 69 2.64 -15.24 5.95
CA ALA A 69 1.72 -16.21 5.38
C ALA A 69 2.15 -17.65 5.70
N ASP A 70 3.45 -17.90 5.89
CA ASP A 70 3.99 -19.25 6.09
C ASP A 70 3.91 -19.70 7.55
N CYS A 71 4.51 -18.95 8.48
CA CYS A 71 4.52 -19.31 9.92
C CYS A 71 3.44 -18.62 10.76
N LYS A 72 2.60 -17.75 10.15
CA LYS A 72 1.54 -16.97 10.82
C LYS A 72 2.01 -15.98 11.89
N HIS A 73 3.32 -15.83 12.10
CA HIS A 73 3.91 -14.86 13.02
C HIS A 73 3.48 -13.43 12.65
N LYS A 74 3.12 -12.65 13.66
CA LYS A 74 2.80 -11.22 13.50
C LYS A 74 4.01 -10.40 13.94
N PHE A 75 4.40 -9.44 13.12
CA PHE A 75 5.58 -8.61 13.36
C PHE A 75 5.36 -7.20 12.85
N ILE A 76 6.23 -6.28 13.25
CA ILE A 76 6.23 -4.91 12.76
C ILE A 76 7.12 -4.85 11.53
N VAL A 77 6.64 -4.15 10.51
CA VAL A 77 7.39 -3.87 9.28
C VAL A 77 7.53 -2.36 9.16
N GLN A 78 8.76 -1.90 9.05
CA GLN A 78 9.05 -0.52 8.74
C GLN A 78 9.40 -0.46 7.25
N PRO A 79 8.59 0.22 6.42
CA PRO A 79 9.00 0.52 5.06
C PRO A 79 10.32 1.29 5.07
N VAL A 80 11.18 1.00 4.10
CA VAL A 80 12.52 1.60 3.97
C VAL A 80 12.66 2.27 2.61
N GLU A 81 13.66 3.12 2.45
CA GLU A 81 14.00 3.68 1.14
C GLU A 81 14.49 2.56 0.22
N ALA A 82 14.00 2.54 -1.01
CA ALA A 82 14.41 1.56 -2.01
C ALA A 82 15.91 1.72 -2.32
N PRO A 83 16.68 0.62 -2.30
CA PRO A 83 18.09 0.66 -2.69
C PRO A 83 18.21 0.88 -4.21
N PRO A 84 19.39 1.32 -4.72
CA PRO A 84 19.56 1.65 -6.13
C PRO A 84 19.18 0.54 -7.11
N GLU A 85 19.43 -0.72 -6.77
CA GLU A 85 19.08 -1.89 -7.59
C GLU A 85 17.56 -2.16 -7.71
N GLU A 86 16.79 -1.58 -6.78
CA GLU A 86 15.33 -1.67 -6.75
C GLU A 86 14.68 -0.47 -7.46
N LEU A 87 15.47 0.52 -7.88
CA LEU A 87 15.01 1.71 -8.58
C LEU A 87 15.07 1.52 -10.10
N LEU A 88 14.02 1.98 -10.76
CA LEU A 88 13.91 2.08 -12.21
C LEU A 88 14.61 3.35 -12.71
N ASP A 89 15.33 3.20 -13.82
CA ASP A 89 16.00 4.31 -14.50
C ASP A 89 15.00 5.37 -14.98
N ALA A 90 13.79 4.97 -15.34
CA ALA A 90 12.66 5.83 -15.66
C ALA A 90 11.39 5.44 -14.88
N PRO A 91 10.52 6.40 -14.50
CA PRO A 91 9.32 6.10 -13.73
C PRO A 91 8.33 5.25 -14.53
N ALA A 92 7.74 4.25 -13.88
CA ALA A 92 6.63 3.46 -14.41
C ALA A 92 5.29 4.01 -13.94
N THR A 93 4.23 3.84 -14.74
CA THR A 93 2.87 4.32 -14.43
C THR A 93 1.96 3.19 -13.98
N LEU A 94 1.33 3.37 -12.83
CA LEU A 94 0.32 2.50 -12.27
C LEU A 94 -1.05 3.19 -12.31
N VAL A 95 -2.02 2.53 -12.95
CA VAL A 95 -3.43 2.95 -12.99
C VAL A 95 -4.25 1.92 -12.23
N ILE A 96 -4.89 2.33 -11.16
CA ILE A 96 -5.71 1.48 -10.31
C ILE A 96 -7.15 1.94 -10.39
N THR A 97 -8.02 1.10 -10.93
CA THR A 97 -9.46 1.34 -11.00
C THR A 97 -10.20 0.41 -10.06
N ARG A 98 -11.00 0.96 -9.15
CA ARG A 98 -11.95 0.18 -8.37
C ARG A 98 -13.19 -0.07 -9.22
N LYS A 99 -13.43 -1.33 -9.61
CA LYS A 99 -14.63 -1.69 -10.37
C LYS A 99 -15.89 -1.34 -9.56
N LYS A 100 -16.84 -0.65 -10.20
CA LYS A 100 -18.16 -0.37 -9.63
C LYS A 100 -18.86 -1.69 -9.29
N SER A 101 -19.24 -1.89 -8.02
CA SER A 101 -20.17 -2.94 -7.63
C SER A 101 -21.60 -2.39 -7.65
N ILE A 102 -22.52 -3.13 -8.26
CA ILE A 102 -23.96 -2.84 -8.28
C ILE A 102 -24.64 -3.44 -7.04
N ILE A 103 -24.00 -4.43 -6.40
CA ILE A 103 -24.51 -5.19 -5.27
C ILE A 103 -23.59 -4.93 -4.07
N GLY A 104 -24.13 -4.34 -3.00
CA GLY A 104 -23.43 -4.10 -1.74
C GLY A 104 -23.09 -2.63 -1.46
N MET A 105 -23.17 -2.25 -0.18
CA MET A 105 -22.87 -0.92 0.36
C MET A 105 -21.63 -0.27 -0.26
N ALA A 106 -21.70 1.05 -0.47
CA ALA A 106 -20.58 1.89 -0.90
C ALA A 106 -19.51 1.98 0.20
N VAL A 107 -18.75 0.91 0.40
CA VAL A 107 -17.68 0.84 1.39
C VAL A 107 -16.44 1.50 0.80
N ASN A 108 -15.98 2.64 1.30
CA ASN A 108 -14.71 3.26 0.89
C ASN A 108 -13.53 2.31 1.18
N MET A 109 -12.48 2.34 0.36
CA MET A 109 -11.29 1.51 0.59
C MET A 109 -10.05 2.37 0.68
N SER A 110 -9.12 2.02 1.55
CA SER A 110 -7.81 2.67 1.62
C SER A 110 -6.83 1.89 0.76
N LEU A 111 -6.24 2.57 -0.22
CA LEU A 111 -5.17 2.08 -1.07
C LEU A 111 -3.83 2.45 -0.45
N MET A 112 -2.96 1.46 -0.30
CA MET A 112 -1.56 1.64 0.05
C MET A 112 -0.67 1.06 -1.04
N LEU A 113 0.46 1.72 -1.27
CA LEU A 113 1.52 1.32 -2.18
C LEU A 113 2.83 1.33 -1.41
N ASN A 114 3.52 0.20 -1.38
CA ASN A 114 4.78 0.00 -0.66
C ASN A 114 4.72 0.46 0.81
N GLY A 115 3.58 0.25 1.47
CA GLY A 115 3.38 0.67 2.85
C GLY A 115 3.03 2.15 3.04
N ALA A 116 3.05 2.97 1.99
CA ALA A 116 2.56 4.34 2.02
C ALA A 116 1.08 4.42 1.67
N PHE A 117 0.31 5.26 2.37
CA PHE A 117 -1.08 5.54 2.01
C PHE A 117 -1.14 6.40 0.74
N VAL A 118 -1.94 5.97 -0.25
CA VAL A 118 -2.05 6.64 -1.56
C VAL A 118 -3.38 7.34 -1.74
N ALA A 119 -4.48 6.66 -1.45
CA ALA A 119 -5.81 7.20 -1.70
C ALA A 119 -6.89 6.46 -0.92
N THR A 120 -8.02 7.13 -0.72
CA THR A 120 -9.29 6.46 -0.41
C THR A 120 -10.09 6.29 -1.70
N LEU A 121 -10.35 5.06 -2.12
CA LEU A 121 -11.09 4.70 -3.32
C LEU A 121 -12.58 4.45 -3.01
N LYS A 122 -13.47 5.20 -3.66
CA LYS A 122 -14.91 4.92 -3.76
C LYS A 122 -15.20 4.05 -4.99
N ASN A 123 -16.41 3.48 -5.04
CA ASN A 123 -16.85 2.64 -6.16
C ASN A 123 -16.75 3.40 -7.49
N GLY A 124 -15.99 2.85 -8.46
CA GLY A 124 -15.78 3.46 -9.77
C GLY A 124 -14.56 4.39 -9.84
N ASP A 125 -13.92 4.71 -8.71
CA ASP A 125 -12.77 5.60 -8.70
C ASP A 125 -11.58 4.98 -9.43
N THR A 126 -10.83 5.83 -10.12
CA THR A 126 -9.55 5.50 -10.73
C THR A 126 -8.48 6.43 -10.16
N VAL A 127 -7.36 5.85 -9.77
CA VAL A 127 -6.17 6.55 -9.27
C VAL A 127 -5.00 6.19 -10.18
N THR A 128 -4.23 7.20 -10.57
CA THR A 128 -3.12 7.06 -11.50
C THR A 128 -1.87 7.72 -10.94
N GLY A 129 -0.72 7.07 -11.15
CA GLY A 129 0.52 7.78 -11.43
C GLY A 129 1.77 6.94 -11.25
N GLN A 130 2.87 7.56 -10.84
CA GLN A 130 4.23 7.10 -11.10
C GLN A 130 5.01 6.54 -9.90
N THR A 131 5.60 5.37 -10.09
CA THR A 131 6.53 4.72 -9.17
C THR A 131 7.90 4.55 -9.83
N ARG A 132 8.97 4.63 -9.05
CA ARG A 132 10.31 4.27 -9.50
C ARG A 132 10.76 2.93 -8.92
N ASN A 133 9.93 2.23 -8.17
CA ASN A 133 10.30 0.92 -7.66
C ASN A 133 10.08 -0.14 -8.73
N LYS A 134 11.00 -1.10 -8.81
CA LYS A 134 10.86 -2.31 -9.61
C LYS A 134 9.75 -3.19 -9.07
N HIS A 135 9.75 -3.49 -7.78
CA HIS A 135 8.72 -4.26 -7.10
C HIS A 135 7.78 -3.33 -6.32
N ASN A 136 6.49 -3.49 -6.59
CA ASN A 136 5.44 -2.66 -6.04
C ASN A 136 4.43 -3.53 -5.31
N TYR A 137 4.23 -3.23 -4.04
CA TYR A 137 3.35 -3.92 -3.13
C TYR A 137 2.08 -3.10 -2.95
N ILE A 138 0.97 -3.61 -3.43
CA ILE A 138 -0.32 -2.92 -3.43
C ILE A 138 -1.21 -3.55 -2.37
N GLN A 139 -1.69 -2.74 -1.43
CA GLN A 139 -2.61 -3.18 -0.40
C GLN A 139 -3.91 -2.40 -0.46
N LEU A 140 -5.01 -3.11 -0.24
CA LEU A 140 -6.33 -2.52 -0.06
C LEU A 140 -6.86 -2.92 1.29
N PHE A 141 -7.38 -1.94 2.02
CA PHE A 141 -8.10 -2.17 3.25
C PHE A 141 -9.56 -1.72 3.06
N ASP A 142 -10.48 -2.49 3.63
CA ASP A 142 -11.87 -2.04 3.76
C ASP A 142 -12.00 -0.94 4.84
N GLN A 143 -13.21 -0.40 5.01
CA GLN A 143 -13.48 0.65 6.02
C GLN A 143 -13.15 0.23 7.45
N SER A 144 -13.10 -1.07 7.76
CA SER A 144 -12.76 -1.52 9.12
C SER A 144 -11.28 -1.32 9.39
N GLY A 145 -10.43 -1.40 8.36
CA GLY A 145 -8.98 -1.33 8.50
C GLY A 145 -8.42 -2.40 9.43
N VAL A 146 -9.14 -3.54 9.61
CA VAL A 146 -8.74 -4.67 10.48
C VAL A 146 -8.08 -5.80 9.68
N GLY A 147 -8.34 -5.89 8.37
CA GLY A 147 -7.68 -6.85 7.47
C GLY A 147 -7.48 -6.27 6.09
N SER A 148 -6.43 -6.71 5.39
CA SER A 148 -6.27 -6.39 3.98
C SER A 148 -7.35 -7.15 3.18
N ALA A 149 -8.08 -6.41 2.35
CA ALA A 149 -8.97 -6.98 1.36
C ALA A 149 -8.18 -7.60 0.20
N ARG A 150 -6.96 -7.08 -0.03
CA ARG A 150 -6.05 -7.55 -1.07
C ARG A 150 -4.61 -7.17 -0.74
N PHE A 151 -3.69 -8.05 -1.12
CA PHE A 151 -2.25 -7.83 -1.13
C PHE A 151 -1.72 -8.39 -2.45
N ASP A 152 -1.27 -7.50 -3.35
CA ASP A 152 -0.62 -7.89 -4.60
C ASP A 152 0.83 -7.42 -4.59
N ARG A 153 1.71 -8.20 -5.21
CA ARG A 153 3.06 -7.77 -5.61
C ARG A 153 3.11 -7.76 -7.13
N ILE A 154 3.57 -6.66 -7.71
CA ILE A 154 3.80 -6.53 -9.14
C ILE A 154 5.24 -6.11 -9.38
N GLU A 155 5.83 -6.65 -10.44
CA GLU A 155 7.12 -6.19 -10.96
C GLU A 155 6.85 -5.25 -12.14
N MET A 156 7.58 -4.14 -12.19
CA MET A 156 7.47 -3.10 -13.21
C MET A 156 8.82 -2.90 -13.89
N THR A 157 8.76 -2.48 -15.15
CA THR A 157 9.91 -2.10 -15.98
C THR A 157 9.88 -0.61 -16.29
N PRO A 158 11.01 0.01 -16.68
CA PRO A 158 11.06 1.44 -17.00
C PRO A 158 10.00 1.83 -18.06
N ASP A 159 9.36 2.98 -17.88
CA ASP A 159 8.30 3.53 -18.73
C ASP A 159 7.04 2.66 -18.91
N GLN A 160 6.96 1.52 -18.20
CA GLN A 160 5.82 0.63 -18.30
C GLN A 160 4.56 1.27 -17.73
N LYS A 161 3.43 1.05 -18.40
CA LYS A 161 2.09 1.35 -17.87
C LYS A 161 1.38 0.07 -17.50
N ILE A 162 0.99 -0.07 -16.24
CA ILE A 162 0.15 -1.18 -15.76
C ILE A 162 -1.21 -0.64 -15.34
N GLU A 163 -2.27 -1.27 -15.84
CA GLU A 163 -3.65 -0.98 -15.47
C GLU A 163 -4.23 -2.15 -14.67
N MET A 164 -4.69 -1.86 -13.45
CA MET A 164 -5.22 -2.84 -12.52
C MET A 164 -6.68 -2.52 -12.21
N VAL A 165 -7.54 -3.50 -12.47
CA VAL A 165 -8.95 -3.43 -12.08
C VAL A 165 -9.16 -4.23 -10.81
N LEU A 166 -9.50 -3.54 -9.74
CA LEU A 166 -9.78 -4.12 -8.44
C LEU A 166 -11.26 -4.50 -8.36
N LYS A 167 -11.53 -5.80 -8.20
CA LYS A 167 -12.86 -6.34 -7.90
C LYS A 167 -12.87 -6.84 -6.47
N MET A 168 -13.92 -6.54 -5.71
CA MET A 168 -14.14 -7.24 -4.45
C MET A 168 -14.87 -8.56 -4.70
N LYS A 169 -14.43 -9.62 -4.04
CA LYS A 169 -15.32 -10.75 -3.72
C LYS A 169 -16.17 -10.29 -2.54
N GLY A 170 -17.49 -10.28 -2.68
CA GLY A 170 -18.37 -10.06 -1.54
C GLY A 170 -18.06 -11.08 -0.46
N ARG A 171 -17.76 -10.62 0.76
CA ARG A 171 -17.84 -11.50 1.93
C ARG A 171 -19.32 -11.56 2.30
N TYR A 172 -19.94 -12.69 2.00
CA TYR A 172 -21.28 -13.04 2.48
C TYR A 172 -21.17 -13.53 3.92
#